data_AF-A0A920J783-F1
#
_entry.id   AF-A0A920J783-F1
#
_cell.length_a   1.000
_cell.length_b   1.000
_cell.length_c   1.000
_cell.angle_alpha   90.00
_cell.angle_beta   90.00
_cell.angle_gamma   90.00
#
_symmetry.space_group_name_H-M   'P 1'
#
loop_
_entity.id
_entity.type
_entity.pdbx_description
1 polymer ?
#
loop_
_entity_poly.entity_id
_entity_poly.type
_entity_poly.pdbx_seq_one_letter_code
_entity_poly.pdbx_strand_id
1 'polypeptide(L)'
;MGSRQVAVGGEGVKNASLKIVENAKSIAAINSRQIQRILKLQMGVFSSKEPQVKTSPGRSCYFQLPTLRISRGYGSGSLDTTILQEVPNFSFPSGAYACVIEIDRQTGDARIRDMYLWMIAEQL
;
A
#
# COMPACT_ATOMS: atom_id res chain seq x y z
N MET A 1 -11.21 -6.55 -18.64
CA MET A 1 -10.76 -7.22 -17.39
C MET A 1 -9.51 -8.03 -17.71
N GLY A 2 -8.54 -8.14 -16.79
CA GLY A 2 -7.25 -8.80 -17.07
C GLY A 2 -6.34 -8.87 -15.84
N SER A 3 -6.93 -9.15 -14.67
CA SER A 3 -6.25 -9.30 -13.36
C SER A 3 -5.18 -8.25 -12.99
N ARG A 4 -5.23 -7.09 -13.65
CA ARG A 4 -4.23 -6.01 -13.53
C ARG A 4 -4.42 -5.08 -12.35
N GLN A 5 -5.51 -5.24 -11.59
CA GLN A 5 -5.84 -4.32 -10.50
C GLN A 5 -4.76 -4.33 -9.42
N VAL A 6 -4.25 -5.51 -9.06
CA VAL A 6 -3.15 -5.63 -8.09
C VAL A 6 -1.83 -5.17 -8.71
N ALA A 7 -1.52 -5.63 -9.94
CA ALA A 7 -0.26 -5.31 -10.61
C ALA A 7 -0.07 -3.80 -10.84
N VAL A 8 -1.11 -3.10 -11.33
CA VAL A 8 -1.04 -1.67 -11.68
C VAL A 8 -1.60 -0.80 -10.57
N GLY A 9 -2.81 -1.11 -10.10
CA GLY A 9 -3.47 -0.32 -9.05
C GLY A 9 -2.79 -0.48 -7.69
N GLY A 10 -2.36 -1.68 -7.34
CA GLY A 10 -1.62 -1.93 -6.09
C GLY A 10 -0.29 -1.20 -6.03
N GLU A 11 0.52 -1.28 -7.10
CA GLU A 11 1.78 -0.54 -7.20
C GLU A 11 1.54 0.98 -7.20
N GLY A 12 0.47 1.44 -7.88
CA GLY A 12 0.07 2.85 -7.86
C GLY A 12 -0.29 3.35 -6.45
N VAL A 13 -1.13 2.62 -5.71
CA VAL A 13 -1.50 2.97 -4.33
C VAL A 13 -0.29 2.99 -3.41
N LYS A 14 0.62 2.02 -3.55
CA LYS A 14 1.89 1.98 -2.80
C LYS A 14 2.73 3.23 -3.07
N ASN A 15 2.96 3.57 -4.34
CA ASN A 15 3.79 4.72 -4.71
C ASN A 15 3.16 6.05 -4.31
N ALA A 16 1.84 6.20 -4.44
CA ALA A 16 1.12 7.37 -3.93
C ALA A 16 1.27 7.49 -2.41
N SER A 17 1.09 6.38 -1.69
CA SER A 17 1.25 6.35 -0.23
C SER A 17 2.67 6.71 0.21
N LEU A 18 3.70 6.26 -0.51
CA LEU A 18 5.09 6.63 -0.22
C LEU A 18 5.33 8.14 -0.35
N LYS A 19 4.81 8.78 -1.41
CA LYS A 19 4.90 10.24 -1.60
C LYS A 19 4.19 11.00 -0.48
N ILE A 20 2.99 10.56 -0.07
CA ILE A 20 2.26 11.13 1.07
C ILE A 20 3.08 11.03 2.35
N VAL A 21 3.71 9.89 2.60
CA VAL A 21 4.55 9.67 3.78
C VAL A 21 5.79 10.59 3.77
N GLU A 22 6.42 10.82 2.62
CA GLU A 22 7.55 11.76 2.50
C GLU A 22 7.14 13.21 2.77
N ASN A 23 5.99 13.64 2.24
CA ASN A 23 5.43 14.96 2.53
C ASN A 23 5.07 15.10 4.02
N ALA A 24 4.45 14.07 4.60
CA ALA A 24 4.12 14.03 6.02
C ALA A 24 5.38 14.07 6.92
N LYS A 25 6.46 13.39 6.54
CA LYS A 25 7.77 13.48 7.22
C LYS A 25 8.33 14.90 7.15
N SER A 26 8.19 15.56 6.00
CA SER A 26 8.67 16.92 5.80
C SER A 26 7.95 17.92 6.72
N ILE A 27 6.63 17.81 6.82
CA ILE A 27 5.80 18.62 7.73
C ILE A 27 6.13 18.31 9.20
N ALA A 28 6.26 17.02 9.55
CA ALA A 28 6.61 16.60 10.90
C ALA A 28 8.00 17.10 11.33
N ALA A 29 8.97 17.11 10.42
CA ALA A 29 10.32 17.63 10.65
C ALA A 29 10.31 19.14 10.96
N ILE A 30 9.57 19.93 10.19
CA ILE A 30 9.44 21.38 10.41
C ILE A 30 8.78 21.66 11.77
N ASN A 31 7.70 20.97 12.09
CA ASN A 31 6.98 21.13 13.36
C ASN A 31 7.83 20.71 14.58
N SER A 32 8.63 19.65 14.43
CA SER A 32 9.47 19.13 15.50
C SER A 32 10.84 19.81 15.56
N ARG A 33 11.15 20.75 14.64
CA ARG A 33 12.48 21.36 14.47
C ARG A 33 13.62 20.33 14.38
N GLN A 34 13.33 19.19 13.75
CA GLN A 34 14.27 18.08 13.57
C GLN A 34 14.58 17.87 12.09
N ILE A 35 15.71 17.24 11.78
CA ILE A 35 16.11 16.91 10.41
C ILE A 35 15.26 15.72 9.91
N GLN A 36 14.70 15.83 8.70
CA GLN A 36 13.85 14.81 8.07
C GLN A 36 14.44 13.39 8.10
N ARG A 37 15.76 13.27 7.90
CA ARG A 37 16.50 11.99 7.84
C ARG A 37 16.50 11.20 9.15
N ILE A 38 16.20 11.86 10.28
CA ILE A 38 16.21 11.25 11.62
C ILE A 38 14.86 10.58 11.94
N LEU A 39 13.78 11.02 11.30
CA LEU A 39 12.42 10.55 11.58
C LEU A 39 12.13 9.23 10.86
N LYS A 40 11.92 8.17 11.63
CA LYS A 40 11.43 6.87 11.14
C LYS A 40 9.94 6.76 11.42
N LEU A 41 9.17 6.30 10.43
CA LEU A 41 7.78 5.92 10.61
C LEU A 41 7.76 4.45 11.07
N GLN A 42 7.33 4.21 12.31
CA GLN A 42 7.10 2.85 12.83
C GLN A 42 5.69 2.77 13.38
N MET A 43 4.92 1.77 12.94
CA MET A 43 3.54 1.51 13.42
C MET A 43 2.64 2.77 13.42
N GLY A 44 2.75 3.61 12.39
CA GLY A 44 1.96 4.84 12.33
C GLY A 44 2.36 5.87 13.39
N VAL A 45 3.62 5.94 13.81
CA VAL A 45 4.19 7.02 14.62
C VAL A 45 5.52 7.45 14.02
N PHE A 46 5.73 8.76 13.84
CA PHE A 46 7.05 9.29 13.53
C PHE A 46 7.86 9.35 14.82
N SER A 47 8.91 8.54 14.90
CA SER A 47 9.87 8.51 16.01
C SER A 47 11.24 8.97 15.51
N SER A 48 11.88 9.85 16.28
CA SER A 48 13.32 10.11 16.12
C SER A 48 14.14 9.11 16.95
N LYS A 49 15.46 9.04 16.70
CA LYS A 49 16.39 8.25 17.53
C LYS A 49 16.44 8.71 18.99
N GLU A 50 16.02 9.95 19.25
CA GLU A 50 15.93 10.50 20.61
C GLU A 50 14.50 10.30 21.14
N PRO A 51 14.33 9.60 22.27
CA PRO A 51 13.03 9.05 22.71
C PRO A 51 11.97 10.11 23.12
N GLN A 52 12.30 11.40 23.09
CA GLN A 52 11.49 12.49 23.65
C GLN A 52 10.48 13.10 22.65
N VAL A 53 10.53 12.78 21.36
CA VAL A 53 9.59 13.34 20.36
C VAL A 53 8.89 12.23 19.59
N LYS A 54 7.66 11.92 20.02
CA LYS A 54 6.72 11.02 19.33
C LYS A 54 5.60 11.86 18.74
N THR A 55 5.50 11.92 17.41
CA THR A 55 4.40 12.62 16.73
C THR A 55 3.61 11.61 15.89
N SER A 56 2.32 11.47 16.18
CA SER A 56 1.44 10.61 15.38
C SER A 56 1.10 11.28 14.03
N PRO A 57 1.05 10.54 12.91
CA PRO A 57 0.66 11.03 11.59
C PRO A 57 -0.74 11.65 11.59
N GLY A 58 -1.65 11.14 12.43
CA GLY A 58 -2.98 11.74 12.61
C GLY A 58 -2.90 13.19 13.06
N ARG A 59 -1.95 13.53 13.95
CA ARG A 59 -1.74 14.92 14.38
C ARG A 59 -1.19 15.79 13.25
N SER A 60 -0.33 15.24 12.38
CA SER A 60 0.15 15.92 11.17
C SER A 60 -0.99 16.20 10.17
N CYS A 61 -1.94 15.27 9.98
CA CYS A 61 -3.14 15.50 9.16
C CYS A 61 -4.02 16.61 9.74
N TYR A 62 -4.27 16.61 11.05
CA TYR A 62 -5.07 17.64 11.73
C TYR A 62 -4.46 19.05 11.61
N PHE A 63 -3.13 19.16 11.54
CA PHE A 63 -2.47 20.46 11.34
C PHE A 63 -2.63 21.01 9.92
N GLN A 64 -3.00 20.18 8.94
CA GLN A 64 -3.20 20.59 7.56
C GLN A 64 -4.61 21.15 7.28
N LEU A 65 -5.63 20.76 8.08
CA LEU A 65 -7.02 21.16 7.85
C LEU A 65 -7.28 22.67 8.03
N PRO A 66 -6.73 23.36 9.05
CA PRO A 66 -6.86 24.81 9.16
C PRO A 66 -5.76 25.52 8.37
N THR A 67 -6.14 26.49 7.53
CA THR A 67 -5.25 27.35 6.72
C THR A 67 -4.20 28.13 7.53
N LEU A 68 -4.31 28.16 8.86
CA LEU A 68 -3.52 28.99 9.77
C LEU A 68 -2.26 28.31 10.36
N ARG A 69 -2.10 26.99 10.22
CA ARG A 69 -0.91 26.25 10.76
C ARG A 69 -0.06 25.59 9.67
N ILE A 70 -0.13 26.15 8.46
CA ILE A 70 0.62 25.65 7.33
C ILE A 70 2.08 26.11 7.47
N SER A 71 3.02 25.15 7.50
CA SER A 71 4.44 25.48 7.56
C SER A 71 4.86 26.22 6.28
N ARG A 72 5.67 27.28 6.40
CA ARG A 72 6.10 28.13 5.27
C ARG A 72 6.63 27.25 4.11
N GLY A 73 5.92 27.27 2.98
CA GLY A 73 6.30 26.59 1.74
C GLY A 73 5.41 25.40 1.32
N TYR A 74 4.56 24.89 2.21
CA TYR A 74 3.51 23.92 1.84
C TYR A 74 2.18 24.66 1.68
N GLY A 75 1.34 24.26 0.73
CA GLY A 75 -0.02 24.80 0.56
C GLY A 75 -1.08 23.91 1.23
N SER A 76 -2.32 24.39 1.30
CA SER A 76 -3.47 23.53 1.59
C SER A 76 -3.53 22.39 0.55
N GLY A 77 -3.67 21.14 0.99
CA GLY A 77 -3.71 19.98 0.10
C GLY A 77 -2.37 19.30 -0.20
N SER A 78 -1.26 19.66 0.45
CA SER A 78 0.05 19.00 0.20
C SER A 78 0.14 17.52 0.63
N LEU A 79 -0.93 16.98 1.22
CA LEU A 79 -1.07 15.57 1.58
C LEU A 79 -1.95 14.78 0.62
N ASP A 80 -2.48 15.43 -0.43
CA ASP A 80 -3.19 14.79 -1.53
C ASP A 80 -2.23 14.60 -2.71
N THR A 81 -2.30 13.46 -3.38
CA THR A 81 -1.44 13.15 -4.53
C THR A 81 -2.16 12.26 -5.53
N THR A 82 -2.03 12.65 -6.80
CA THR A 82 -2.47 11.85 -7.94
C THR A 82 -1.24 11.38 -8.69
N ILE A 83 -1.16 10.08 -8.97
CA ILE A 83 -0.11 9.51 -9.80
C ILE A 83 -0.71 8.68 -10.94
N LEU A 84 -0.07 8.74 -12.10
CA LEU A 84 -0.33 7.84 -13.21
C LEU A 84 0.76 6.77 -13.16
N GLN A 85 0.37 5.53 -12.84
CA GLN A 85 1.30 4.42 -12.69
C GLN A 85 1.34 3.61 -13.98
N GLU A 86 2.52 3.54 -14.58
CA GLU A 86 2.86 2.57 -15.61
C GLU A 86 3.73 1.48 -14.98
N VAL A 87 3.44 0.23 -15.30
CA VAL A 87 4.19 -0.92 -14.79
C VAL A 87 5.06 -1.44 -15.93
N PRO A 88 6.37 -1.62 -15.73
CA PRO A 88 7.31 -1.91 -16.82
C PRO A 88 7.14 -3.32 -17.41
N ASN A 89 6.54 -4.25 -16.67
CA ASN A 89 6.35 -5.63 -17.11
C ASN A 89 5.07 -6.26 -16.52
N PHE A 90 4.63 -7.37 -17.09
CA PHE A 90 3.49 -8.13 -16.58
C PHE A 90 3.86 -8.98 -15.36
N SER A 91 2.84 -9.27 -14.55
CA SER A 91 2.92 -10.28 -13.49
C SER A 91 2.46 -11.62 -14.07
N PHE A 92 3.27 -12.67 -13.93
CA PHE A 92 2.98 -14.00 -14.47
C PHE A 92 2.71 -15.01 -13.35
N PRO A 93 1.55 -14.94 -12.65
CA PRO A 93 1.24 -15.91 -11.61
C PRO A 93 1.08 -17.31 -12.20
N SER A 94 1.72 -18.30 -11.60
CA SER A 94 1.60 -19.71 -11.96
C SER A 94 0.99 -20.50 -10.81
N GLY A 95 0.28 -21.57 -11.15
CA GLY A 95 -0.39 -22.43 -10.20
C GLY A 95 -0.77 -23.76 -10.82
N ALA A 96 -1.05 -24.73 -9.97
CA ALA A 96 -1.52 -26.05 -10.35
C ALA A 96 -2.94 -26.26 -9.81
N TYR A 97 -3.79 -26.84 -10.65
CA TYR A 97 -5.19 -27.14 -10.33
C TYR A 97 -5.42 -28.63 -10.51
N ALA A 98 -5.97 -29.29 -9.50
CA ALA A 98 -6.40 -30.68 -9.59
C ALA A 98 -7.84 -30.81 -9.06
N CYS A 99 -8.66 -31.60 -9.75
CA CYS A 99 -10.06 -31.80 -9.42
C CYS A 99 -10.39 -33.29 -9.48
N VAL A 100 -11.05 -33.81 -8.44
CA VAL A 100 -11.58 -35.16 -8.39
C VAL A 100 -13.09 -35.07 -8.57
N ILE A 101 -13.60 -35.71 -9.63
CA ILE A 101 -15.01 -35.68 -10.00
C ILE A 101 -15.56 -37.11 -9.94
N GLU A 102 -16.70 -37.27 -9.28
CA GLU A 102 -17.50 -38.49 -9.34
C GLU A 102 -18.56 -38.36 -10.43
N ILE A 103 -18.76 -39.41 -11.21
CA ILE A 103 -19.76 -39.45 -12.29
C ILE A 103 -20.63 -40.69 -12.11
N ASP A 104 -21.93 -40.49 -11.95
CA ASP A 104 -22.90 -41.58 -11.96
C ASP A 104 -23.04 -42.14 -13.39
N ARG A 105 -22.77 -43.43 -13.56
CA ARG A 105 -22.77 -44.11 -14.86
C ARG A 105 -24.16 -44.27 -15.47
N GLN A 106 -25.22 -44.31 -14.67
CA GLN A 106 -26.59 -44.52 -15.15
C GLN A 106 -27.27 -43.21 -15.54
N THR A 107 -27.04 -42.16 -14.75
CA THR A 107 -27.69 -40.85 -14.94
C THR A 107 -26.80 -39.82 -15.64
N GLY A 108 -25.48 -40.00 -15.60
CA GLY A 108 -24.50 -39.02 -16.07
C GLY A 108 -24.28 -37.85 -15.11
N ASP A 109 -24.85 -37.89 -13.89
CA ASP A 109 -24.67 -36.82 -12.89
C ASP A 109 -23.20 -36.71 -12.46
N ALA A 110 -22.62 -35.51 -12.58
CA ALA A 110 -21.22 -35.23 -12.27
C ALA A 110 -21.11 -34.32 -11.07
N ARG A 111 -20.38 -34.77 -10.03
CA ARG A 111 -20.19 -34.04 -8.77
C ARG A 111 -18.71 -33.88 -8.47
N ILE A 112 -18.32 -32.67 -8.08
CA ILE A 112 -16.97 -32.42 -7.61
C ILE A 112 -16.85 -33.01 -6.20
N ARG A 113 -15.97 -33.99 -6.02
CA ARG A 113 -15.62 -34.55 -4.71
C ARG A 113 -14.61 -33.66 -4.02
N ASP A 114 -13.47 -33.45 -4.68
CA ASP A 114 -12.34 -32.69 -4.14
C ASP A 114 -11.79 -31.71 -5.17
N MET A 115 -11.36 -30.54 -4.70
CA MET A 115 -10.71 -29.52 -5.52
C MET A 115 -9.45 -29.03 -4.80
N TYR A 116 -8.31 -29.13 -5.48
CA TYR A 116 -7.01 -28.70 -4.99
C TYR A 116 -6.51 -27.52 -5.83
N LEU A 117 -6.20 -26.42 -5.15
CA LEU A 117 -5.57 -25.23 -5.72
C LEU A 117 -4.19 -25.04 -5.10
N TRP A 118 -3.15 -25.00 -5.94
CA TRP A 118 -1.81 -24.66 -5.50
C TRP A 118 -1.32 -23.42 -6.24
N MET A 119 -0.83 -22.43 -5.48
CA MET A 119 -0.13 -21.27 -6.02
C MET A 119 1.38 -21.49 -5.92
N ILE A 120 2.09 -21.46 -7.06
CA ILE A 120 3.53 -21.62 -7.08
C ILE A 120 4.13 -20.25 -6.76
N ALA A 121 4.77 -20.12 -5.61
CA ALA A 121 5.31 -18.84 -5.11
C ALA A 121 6.71 -18.52 -5.64
N GLU A 122 7.25 -19.31 -6.57
CA GLU A 122 8.61 -19.18 -7.07
C GLU A 122 8.60 -18.55 -8.47
N GLN A 123 8.87 -17.26 -8.53
CA GLN A 123 9.19 -16.54 -9.77
C GLN A 123 10.70 -16.25 -9.75
N LEU A 124 11.42 -16.90 -10.66
CA LEU A 124 12.82 -16.61 -11.03
C LEU A 124 13.00 -15.19 -11.54
#